data_AF-A0A3N9XI50-F1
#
_entry.id   AF-A0A3N9XI50-F1
#
_cell.length_a   1.000
_cell.length_b   1.000
_cell.length_c   1.000
_cell.angle_alpha   90.00
_cell.angle_beta   90.00
_cell.angle_gamma   90.00
#
_symmetry.space_group_name_H-M   'P 1'
#
loop_
_entity.id
_entity.type
_entity.pdbx_description
1 polymer ?
#
loop_
_entity_poly.entity_id
_entity_poly.type
_entity_poly.pdbx_seq_one_letter_code
_entity_poly.pdbx_strand_id
1 'polypeptide(L)'
;NSINDITPVLNKETGKNDAYRSVEISTPDANAKQTDQLRADIVKTVDDGRAVVANIAGTSTDTDGVTHSYEGGHYISVVGYQNNGDTVTIADSADPNQAAYQITVEHLADWIATRGYATS
;
A
#
# COMPACT_ATOMS: atom_id res chain seq x y z
N ASN A 1 -6.56 0.67 13.15
CA ASN A 1 -5.88 1.90 12.66
C ASN A 1 -6.57 2.34 11.39
N SER A 2 -6.92 3.62 11.27
CA SER A 2 -7.50 4.17 10.04
C SER A 2 -6.39 4.75 9.17
N ILE A 3 -6.52 4.67 7.84
CA ILE A 3 -5.55 5.33 6.95
C ILE A 3 -5.53 6.86 7.14
N ASN A 4 -6.61 7.44 7.66
CA ASN A 4 -6.68 8.86 7.96
C ASN A 4 -5.77 9.31 9.11
N ASP A 5 -5.24 8.35 9.89
CA ASP A 5 -4.29 8.63 10.97
C ASP A 5 -2.90 9.01 10.42
N ILE A 6 -2.47 8.43 9.28
CA ILE A 6 -1.11 8.62 8.75
C ILE A 6 -1.01 9.77 7.74
N THR A 7 -2.06 10.05 6.97
CA THR A 7 -2.04 11.10 5.93
C THR A 7 -1.62 12.48 6.46
N PRO A 8 -2.11 12.98 7.61
CA PRO A 8 -1.66 14.25 8.17
C PRO A 8 -0.17 14.25 8.56
N VAL A 9 0.35 13.12 9.02
CA VAL A 9 1.78 12.96 9.36
C VAL A 9 2.61 13.03 8.09
N LEU A 10 2.24 12.30 7.03
CA LEU A 10 2.94 12.35 5.74
C LEU A 10 2.97 13.77 5.18
N ASN A 11 1.84 14.47 5.19
CA ASN A 11 1.74 15.87 4.76
C ASN A 11 2.67 16.78 5.55
N LYS A 12 2.70 16.64 6.88
CA LYS A 12 3.63 17.38 7.74
C LYS A 12 5.10 17.13 7.34
N GLU A 13 5.50 15.88 7.11
CA GLU A 13 6.87 15.52 6.73
C GLU A 13 7.25 16.03 5.32
N THR A 14 6.28 16.18 4.42
CA THR A 14 6.54 16.82 3.11
C THR A 14 6.60 18.35 3.16
N GLY A 15 6.21 18.97 4.28
CA GLY A 15 6.04 20.42 4.39
C GLY A 15 4.86 21.00 3.59
N LYS A 16 3.95 20.14 3.09
CA LYS A 16 2.76 20.51 2.31
C LYS A 16 1.52 19.85 2.89
N ASN A 17 0.45 20.61 3.09
CA ASN A 17 -0.76 20.10 3.74
C ASN A 17 -1.61 19.17 2.86
N ASP A 18 -1.28 19.05 1.58
CA ASP A 18 -2.07 18.37 0.54
C ASP A 18 -1.22 17.49 -0.38
N ALA A 19 0.01 17.13 0.01
CA ALA A 19 0.86 16.24 -0.79
C ALA A 19 0.35 14.80 -0.86
N TYR A 20 -0.36 14.35 0.16
CA TYR A 20 -0.99 13.04 0.28
C TYR A 20 -2.48 13.17 0.57
N ARG A 21 -3.24 12.24 0.01
CA ARG A 21 -4.66 11.99 0.33
C ARG A 21 -4.85 10.53 0.72
N SER A 22 -5.81 10.27 1.61
CA SER A 22 -6.27 8.93 1.92
C SER A 22 -7.24 8.43 0.85
N VAL A 23 -7.15 7.14 0.49
CA VAL A 23 -8.15 6.41 -0.27
C VAL A 23 -8.56 5.18 0.54
N GLU A 24 -9.84 5.08 0.85
CA GLU A 24 -10.39 3.95 1.60
C GLU A 24 -10.87 2.84 0.67
N ILE A 25 -10.63 1.60 1.06
CA ILE A 25 -11.25 0.42 0.45
C ILE A 25 -12.23 -0.14 1.50
N SER A 26 -13.46 0.37 1.53
CA SER A 26 -14.42 0.09 2.61
C SER A 26 -15.19 -1.23 2.46
N THR A 27 -14.83 -2.06 1.48
CA THR A 27 -15.42 -3.38 1.24
C THR A 27 -14.55 -4.48 1.87
N PRO A 28 -15.14 -5.64 2.24
CA PRO A 28 -14.37 -6.77 2.79
C PRO A 28 -13.28 -7.29 1.87
N ASP A 29 -13.53 -7.24 0.56
CA ASP A 29 -12.59 -7.58 -0.50
C ASP A 29 -12.53 -6.42 -1.51
N ALA A 30 -11.41 -6.25 -2.19
CA ALA A 30 -11.28 -5.20 -3.20
C ALA A 30 -11.93 -5.66 -4.52
N ASN A 31 -12.83 -4.84 -5.07
CA ASN A 31 -13.34 -5.11 -6.42
C ASN A 31 -12.39 -4.59 -7.50
N ALA A 32 -12.58 -5.06 -8.74
CA ALA A 32 -11.74 -4.69 -9.88
C ALA A 32 -11.53 -3.18 -10.03
N LYS A 33 -12.56 -2.36 -9.81
CA LYS A 33 -12.44 -0.89 -9.90
C LYS A 33 -11.54 -0.32 -8.80
N GLN A 34 -11.62 -0.86 -7.58
CA GLN A 34 -10.74 -0.45 -6.48
C GLN A 34 -9.30 -0.89 -6.74
N THR A 35 -9.10 -2.12 -7.26
CA THR A 35 -7.78 -2.63 -7.63
C THR A 35 -7.16 -1.81 -8.77
N ASP A 36 -7.93 -1.45 -9.79
CA ASP A 36 -7.46 -0.60 -10.89
C ASP A 36 -7.13 0.83 -10.41
N GLN A 37 -7.93 1.39 -9.50
CA GLN A 37 -7.64 2.69 -8.88
C GLN A 37 -6.35 2.64 -8.05
N LEU A 38 -6.17 1.60 -7.24
CA LEU A 38 -4.93 1.37 -6.48
C LEU A 38 -3.73 1.28 -7.41
N ARG A 39 -3.82 0.50 -8.50
CA ARG A 39 -2.77 0.40 -9.52
C ARG A 39 -2.40 1.76 -10.07
N ALA A 40 -3.38 2.54 -10.51
CA ALA A 40 -3.15 3.87 -11.09
C ALA A 40 -2.52 4.85 -10.08
N ASP A 41 -2.98 4.81 -8.83
CA ASP A 41 -2.46 5.65 -7.75
C ASP A 41 -1.01 5.28 -7.38
N ILE A 42 -0.67 3.99 -7.37
CA ILE A 42 0.69 3.50 -7.17
C ILE A 42 1.61 4.02 -8.27
N VAL A 43 1.25 3.79 -9.53
CA VAL A 43 2.06 4.23 -10.67
C VAL A 43 2.32 5.74 -10.59
N LYS A 44 1.26 6.53 -10.42
CA LYS A 44 1.36 7.99 -10.32
C LYS A 44 2.25 8.42 -9.15
N THR A 45 2.02 7.89 -7.96
CA THR A 45 2.76 8.31 -6.75
C THR A 45 4.23 7.96 -6.82
N VAL A 46 4.56 6.76 -7.32
CA VAL A 46 5.93 6.30 -7.49
C VAL A 46 6.65 7.11 -8.58
N ASP A 47 5.99 7.40 -9.70
CA ASP A 47 6.55 8.24 -10.77
C ASP A 47 6.80 9.69 -10.28
N ASP A 48 5.97 10.19 -9.35
CA ASP A 48 6.17 11.48 -8.68
C ASP A 48 7.29 11.46 -7.61
N GLY A 49 8.02 10.33 -7.49
CA GLY A 49 9.14 10.16 -6.57
C GLY A 49 8.74 9.96 -5.11
N ARG A 50 7.51 9.48 -4.86
CA ARG A 50 6.94 9.24 -3.53
C ARG A 50 6.54 7.78 -3.35
N ALA A 51 6.38 7.36 -2.10
CA ALA A 51 5.89 6.02 -1.78
C ALA A 51 4.39 6.07 -1.47
N VAL A 52 3.64 5.04 -1.89
CA VAL A 52 2.28 4.83 -1.35
C VAL A 52 2.41 4.17 0.03
N VAL A 53 1.68 4.65 1.03
CA VAL A 53 1.65 4.03 2.36
C VAL A 53 0.35 3.27 2.53
N ALA A 54 0.41 1.96 2.65
CA ALA A 54 -0.75 1.08 2.73
C ALA A 54 -0.97 0.60 4.17
N ASN A 55 -2.22 0.62 4.61
CA ASN A 55 -2.64 0.05 5.89
C ASN A 55 -3.22 -1.35 5.64
N ILE A 56 -2.49 -2.36 6.06
CA ILE A 56 -2.81 -3.77 5.80
C ILE A 56 -3.28 -4.46 7.08
N ALA A 57 -4.02 -5.56 6.94
CA ALA A 57 -4.19 -6.53 8.03
C ALA A 57 -4.57 -7.91 7.55
N GLY A 58 -4.27 -8.89 8.40
CA GLY A 58 -4.42 -10.29 8.07
C GLY A 58 -3.19 -10.78 7.33
N THR A 59 -3.40 -11.69 6.40
CA THR A 59 -2.31 -12.45 5.78
C THR A 59 -2.35 -12.31 4.26
N SER A 60 -1.17 -12.14 3.65
CA SER A 60 -1.02 -12.14 2.19
C SER A 60 0.22 -12.94 1.77
N THR A 61 0.29 -13.27 0.48
CA THR A 61 1.39 -14.07 -0.10
C THR A 61 2.05 -13.27 -1.21
N ASP A 62 3.38 -13.20 -1.15
CA ASP A 62 4.20 -12.48 -2.12
C ASP A 62 4.44 -13.32 -3.39
N THR A 63 5.13 -12.75 -4.38
CA THR A 63 5.37 -13.42 -5.68
C THR A 63 6.32 -14.62 -5.58
N ASP A 64 7.09 -14.74 -4.50
CA ASP A 64 7.99 -15.87 -4.23
C ASP A 64 7.29 -16.97 -3.41
N GLY A 65 6.02 -16.76 -3.05
CA GLY A 65 5.22 -17.71 -2.27
C GLY A 65 5.43 -17.59 -0.76
N VAL A 66 6.13 -16.54 -0.29
CA VAL A 66 6.32 -16.30 1.14
C VAL A 66 5.07 -15.62 1.71
N THR A 67 4.63 -16.11 2.87
CA THR A 67 3.47 -15.60 3.58
C THR A 67 3.88 -14.52 4.57
N HIS A 68 3.17 -13.38 4.52
CA HIS A 68 3.32 -12.24 5.42
C HIS A 68 2.04 -12.07 6.23
N SER A 69 2.12 -12.09 7.56
CA SER A 69 0.94 -12.08 8.45
C SER A 69 1.00 -10.99 9.50
N TYR A 70 0.00 -10.11 9.48
CA TYR A 70 -0.16 -8.97 10.37
C TYR A 70 -1.62 -8.85 10.84
N GLU A 71 -2.09 -9.81 11.63
CA GLU A 71 -3.49 -9.87 12.10
C GLU A 71 -3.96 -8.61 12.86
N GLY A 72 -3.05 -7.97 13.62
CA GLY A 72 -3.33 -6.69 14.31
C GLY A 72 -3.32 -5.46 13.38
N GLY A 73 -2.84 -5.64 12.16
CA GLY A 73 -2.59 -4.60 11.16
C GLY A 73 -1.20 -3.98 11.23
N HIS A 74 -0.77 -3.44 10.10
CA HIS A 74 0.58 -2.91 9.88
C HIS A 74 0.57 -1.85 8.78
N TYR A 75 1.59 -0.99 8.73
CA TYR A 75 1.79 -0.06 7.64
C TYR A 75 3.01 -0.47 6.82
N ILE A 76 2.82 -0.62 5.51
CA ILE A 76 3.88 -0.93 4.56
C ILE A 76 3.99 0.17 3.50
N SER A 77 5.16 0.32 2.90
CA SER A 77 5.38 1.31 1.84
C SER A 77 5.53 0.61 0.49
N VAL A 78 4.77 1.05 -0.52
CA VAL A 78 4.99 0.67 -1.91
C VAL A 78 5.97 1.67 -2.52
N VAL A 79 7.15 1.19 -2.89
CA VAL A 79 8.30 2.02 -3.31
C VAL A 79 8.67 1.85 -4.79
N GLY A 80 8.04 0.90 -5.47
CA GLY A 80 8.34 0.58 -6.87
C GLY A 80 7.24 -0.28 -7.48
N TYR A 81 7.25 -0.39 -8.80
CA TYR A 81 6.34 -1.26 -9.53
C TYR A 81 7.00 -1.83 -10.79
N GLN A 82 6.41 -2.91 -11.31
CA GLN A 82 6.75 -3.56 -12.56
C GLN A 82 5.46 -3.85 -13.35
N ASN A 83 5.60 -4.17 -14.64
CA ASN A 83 4.48 -4.61 -15.48
C ASN A 83 3.28 -3.64 -15.44
N ASN A 84 3.53 -2.34 -15.62
CA ASN A 84 2.51 -1.27 -15.54
C ASN A 84 1.71 -1.25 -14.22
N GLY A 85 2.32 -1.72 -13.13
CA GLY A 85 1.69 -1.75 -11.81
C GLY A 85 0.94 -3.05 -11.52
N ASP A 86 1.18 -4.14 -12.24
CA ASP A 86 0.62 -5.45 -11.84
C ASP A 86 1.36 -6.06 -10.65
N THR A 87 2.65 -5.78 -10.53
CA THR A 87 3.50 -6.21 -9.43
C THR A 87 4.15 -4.99 -8.80
N VAL A 88 4.23 -4.96 -7.47
CA VAL A 88 4.75 -3.83 -6.72
C VAL A 88 5.78 -4.26 -5.71
N THR A 89 6.77 -3.39 -5.51
CA THR A 89 7.84 -3.59 -4.54
C THR A 89 7.45 -2.94 -3.21
N ILE A 90 7.38 -3.75 -2.17
CA ILE A 90 7.11 -3.34 -0.81
C ILE A 90 8.44 -3.10 -0.09
N ALA A 91 8.52 -2.02 0.67
CA ALA A 91 9.48 -1.84 1.75
C ALA A 91 8.74 -2.01 3.08
N ASP A 92 9.18 -2.98 3.88
CA ASP A 92 8.58 -3.35 5.16
C ASP A 92 9.63 -3.24 6.28
N SER A 93 9.28 -2.54 7.35
CA SER A 93 10.17 -2.29 8.49
C SER A 93 10.03 -3.31 9.62
N ALA A 94 9.14 -4.30 9.49
CA ALA A 94 8.85 -5.26 10.57
C ALA A 94 9.95 -6.30 10.77
N ASP A 95 10.55 -6.81 9.68
CA ASP A 95 11.61 -7.82 9.73
C ASP A 95 12.75 -7.44 8.76
N PRO A 96 13.98 -7.19 9.25
CA PRO A 96 15.10 -6.85 8.38
C PRO A 96 15.47 -7.96 7.39
N ASN A 97 15.13 -9.24 7.65
CA ASN A 97 15.37 -10.34 6.72
C ASN A 97 14.38 -10.35 5.54
N GLN A 98 13.27 -9.62 5.68
CA GLN A 98 12.19 -9.50 4.69
C GLN A 98 11.86 -8.03 4.43
N ALA A 99 12.89 -7.17 4.49
CA ALA A 99 12.72 -5.72 4.43
C ALA A 99 12.21 -5.21 3.07
N ALA A 100 12.32 -6.03 2.03
CA ALA A 100 11.74 -5.74 0.72
C ALA A 100 11.30 -7.03 0.01
N TYR A 101 10.12 -6.99 -0.59
CA TYR A 101 9.53 -8.11 -1.34
C TYR A 101 8.59 -7.59 -2.44
N GLN A 102 8.16 -8.48 -3.34
CA GLN A 102 7.26 -8.16 -4.42
C GLN A 102 5.91 -8.84 -4.24
N ILE A 103 4.82 -8.12 -4.48
CA ILE A 103 3.45 -8.64 -4.37
C ILE A 103 2.62 -8.18 -5.58
N THR A 104 1.61 -8.96 -5.97
CA THR A 104 0.66 -8.50 -7.00
C THR A 104 -0.22 -7.39 -6.45
N VAL A 105 -0.67 -6.47 -7.29
CA VAL A 105 -1.59 -5.41 -6.84
C VAL A 105 -2.95 -5.97 -6.45
N GLU A 106 -3.36 -7.11 -7.01
CA GLU A 106 -4.57 -7.83 -6.58
C GLU A 106 -4.45 -8.29 -5.12
N HIS A 107 -3.38 -9.02 -4.77
CA HIS A 107 -3.14 -9.46 -3.39
C HIS A 107 -2.96 -8.27 -2.44
N LEU A 108 -2.33 -7.19 -2.89
CA LEU A 108 -2.20 -5.97 -2.09
C LEU A 108 -3.56 -5.30 -1.87
N ALA A 109 -4.41 -5.21 -2.90
CA ALA A 109 -5.73 -4.59 -2.79
C ALA A 109 -6.60 -5.31 -1.77
N ASP A 110 -6.60 -6.64 -1.79
CA ASP A 110 -7.32 -7.45 -0.80
C ASP A 110 -6.73 -7.30 0.60
N TRP A 111 -5.41 -7.23 0.73
CA TRP A 111 -4.77 -7.05 2.03
C TRP A 111 -5.02 -5.67 2.67
N ILE A 112 -5.29 -4.67 1.84
CA ILE A 112 -5.68 -3.31 2.21
C ILE A 112 -7.20 -3.20 2.45
N ALA A 113 -7.99 -4.18 2.04
CA ALA A 113 -9.44 -4.13 2.15
C ALA A 113 -9.90 -3.86 3.60
N THR A 114 -11.03 -3.17 3.74
CA THR A 114 -11.55 -2.54 4.96
C THR A 114 -10.70 -1.41 5.57
N ARG A 115 -9.56 -1.05 4.97
CA ARG A 115 -8.63 -0.04 5.49
C ARG A 115 -8.40 1.08 4.47
N GLY A 116 -7.39 0.94 3.62
CA GLY A 116 -7.02 1.96 2.65
C GLY A 116 -5.52 2.28 2.59
N TYR A 117 -5.18 3.25 1.75
CA TYR A 117 -3.81 3.68 1.47
C TYR A 117 -3.70 5.20 1.29
N ALA A 118 -2.52 5.75 1.51
CA ALA A 118 -2.21 7.15 1.30
C ALA A 118 -1.37 7.30 0.02
N THR A 119 -1.80 8.20 -0.87
CA THR A 119 -1.26 8.39 -2.22
C THR A 119 -1.09 9.87 -2.53
N SER A 120 -0.20 10.21 -3.46
CA SER A 120 0.07 11.59 -3.90
C SER A 120 -0.66 11.99 -5.19
#